data_AF-C1LF13-F1
#
_entry.id   AF-C1LF13-F1
#
_cell.length_a   1.000
_cell.length_b   1.000
_cell.length_c   1.000
_cell.angle_alpha   90.00
_cell.angle_beta   90.00
_cell.angle_gamma   90.00
#
_symmetry.space_group_name_H-M   'P 1'
#
loop_
_entity.id
_entity.type
_entity.pdbx_description
1 polymer ?
#
loop_
_entity_poly.entity_id
_entity_poly.type
_entity_poly.pdbx_seq_one_letter_code
_entity_poly.pdbx_strand_id
1 'polypeptide(L)'
;MDQDKVAAAYADLRRESMVTGSLPITVRHIESVIRLSEAHARLHLREFVNEDDVNMALRVMLESFVSTQKFSVMKSMRQTFSRFLSYRRDNQELLLFLLKQLVQDRLAFERVRHAANQEWRIEVTEQEFTERAKQINISSVRPFLQSDLFKSHHFVYDAIRKVIVHTV
;
A
#
# COMPACT_ATOMS: atom_id res chain seq x y z
N MET A 1 -8.69 -24.99 -3.05
CA MET A 1 -8.66 -23.68 -3.74
C MET A 1 -9.99 -23.00 -3.50
N ASP A 2 -10.00 -21.79 -2.94
CA ASP A 2 -11.22 -21.03 -2.65
C ASP A 2 -11.76 -20.43 -3.96
N GLN A 3 -12.55 -21.24 -4.69
CA GLN A 3 -13.08 -20.91 -6.02
C GLN A 3 -14.02 -19.69 -5.96
N ASP A 4 -14.72 -19.51 -4.86
CA ASP A 4 -15.71 -18.46 -4.68
C ASP A 4 -15.06 -17.07 -4.61
N LYS A 5 -13.88 -16.96 -4.00
CA LYS A 5 -13.12 -15.69 -3.98
C LYS A 5 -12.68 -15.23 -5.36
N VAL A 6 -12.20 -16.15 -6.19
CA VAL A 6 -11.77 -15.84 -7.56
C VAL A 6 -12.97 -15.43 -8.41
N ALA A 7 -14.11 -16.13 -8.25
CA ALA A 7 -15.35 -15.80 -8.94
C ALA A 7 -15.88 -14.41 -8.53
N ALA A 8 -15.87 -14.09 -7.24
CA ALA A 8 -16.28 -12.77 -6.73
C ALA A 8 -15.38 -11.65 -7.27
N ALA A 9 -14.06 -11.82 -7.19
CA ALA A 9 -13.10 -10.85 -7.72
C ALA A 9 -13.28 -10.65 -9.24
N TYR A 10 -13.51 -11.73 -10.00
CA TYR A 10 -13.80 -11.67 -11.42
C TYR A 10 -15.10 -10.91 -11.73
N ALA A 11 -16.17 -11.16 -10.97
CA ALA A 11 -17.46 -10.50 -11.15
C ALA A 11 -17.35 -8.99 -10.95
N ASP A 12 -16.64 -8.56 -9.90
CA ASP A 12 -16.40 -7.14 -9.61
C ASP A 12 -15.54 -6.50 -10.71
N LEU A 13 -14.44 -7.15 -11.10
CA LEU A 13 -13.57 -6.70 -12.18
C LEU A 13 -14.29 -6.53 -13.52
N ARG A 14 -15.11 -7.53 -13.88
CA ARG A 14 -15.87 -7.52 -15.12
C ARG A 14 -16.89 -6.39 -15.12
N ARG A 15 -17.57 -6.15 -14.01
CA ARG A 15 -18.52 -5.04 -13.85
C ARG A 15 -17.84 -3.69 -14.04
N GLU A 16 -16.74 -3.44 -13.31
CA GLU A 16 -15.99 -2.19 -13.37
C GLU A 16 -15.38 -1.92 -14.74
N SER A 17 -14.88 -2.97 -15.40
CA SER A 17 -14.30 -2.85 -16.74
C SER A 17 -15.36 -2.49 -17.79
N MET A 18 -16.55 -3.09 -17.71
CA MET A 18 -17.67 -2.77 -18.59
C MET A 18 -18.17 -1.33 -18.41
N VAL A 19 -18.25 -0.85 -17.16
CA VAL A 19 -18.67 0.53 -16.86
C VAL A 19 -17.71 1.56 -17.46
N THR A 20 -16.41 1.27 -17.43
CA THR A 20 -15.37 2.20 -17.89
C THR A 20 -15.12 2.15 -19.40
N GLY A 21 -15.80 1.25 -20.15
CA GLY A 21 -15.54 1.04 -21.58
C GLY A 21 -14.12 0.54 -21.87
N SER A 22 -13.49 -0.09 -20.88
CA SER A 22 -12.17 -0.72 -21.02
C SER A 22 -12.30 -2.12 -21.61
N LEU A 23 -11.17 -2.70 -22.03
CA LEU A 23 -11.18 -4.07 -22.57
C LEU A 23 -11.57 -5.04 -21.45
N PRO A 24 -12.67 -5.81 -21.59
CA PRO A 24 -13.21 -6.60 -20.50
C PRO A 24 -12.26 -7.72 -20.09
N ILE A 25 -12.25 -8.02 -18.79
CA ILE A 25 -11.56 -9.20 -18.28
C ILE A 25 -12.21 -10.48 -18.84
N THR A 26 -11.39 -11.31 -19.48
CA THR A 26 -11.79 -12.59 -20.09
C THR A 26 -11.45 -13.80 -19.21
N VAL A 27 -11.97 -14.97 -19.57
CA VAL A 27 -11.67 -16.25 -18.90
C VAL A 27 -10.17 -16.58 -18.89
N ARG A 28 -9.42 -16.16 -19.93
CA ARG A 28 -7.96 -16.33 -20.00
C ARG A 28 -7.23 -15.70 -18.82
N HIS A 29 -7.78 -14.63 -18.24
CA HIS A 29 -7.19 -14.02 -17.05
C HIS A 29 -7.37 -14.87 -15.80
N ILE A 30 -8.50 -15.55 -15.65
CA ILE A 30 -8.75 -16.49 -14.54
C ILE A 30 -7.77 -17.67 -14.64
N GLU A 31 -7.59 -18.22 -15.83
CA GLU A 31 -6.61 -19.27 -16.06
C GLU A 31 -5.19 -18.83 -15.67
N SER A 32 -4.83 -17.57 -15.98
CA SER A 32 -3.55 -16.99 -15.57
C SER A 32 -3.43 -16.85 -14.05
N VAL A 33 -4.50 -16.48 -13.34
CA VAL A 33 -4.51 -16.45 -11.86
C VAL A 33 -4.29 -17.86 -11.30
N ILE A 34 -4.93 -18.89 -11.85
CA ILE A 34 -4.74 -20.28 -11.42
C ILE A 34 -3.28 -20.71 -11.64
N ARG A 35 -2.73 -20.49 -12.84
CA ARG A 35 -1.33 -20.80 -13.15
C ARG A 35 -0.33 -20.08 -12.24
N LEU A 36 -0.57 -18.79 -11.96
CA LEU A 36 0.28 -18.01 -11.04
C LEU A 36 0.19 -18.52 -9.60
N SER A 37 -0.99 -18.95 -9.17
CA SER A 37 -1.19 -19.52 -7.82
C SER A 37 -0.43 -20.82 -7.64
N GLU A 38 -0.49 -21.71 -8.64
CA GLU A 38 0.29 -22.95 -8.67
C GLU A 38 1.79 -22.70 -8.73
N ALA A 39 2.23 -21.74 -9.55
CA ALA A 39 3.64 -21.34 -9.62
C ALA A 39 4.14 -20.81 -8.26
N HIS A 40 3.34 -20.01 -7.56
CA HIS A 40 3.68 -19.48 -6.24
C HIS A 40 3.78 -20.58 -5.17
N ALA A 41 2.89 -21.58 -5.21
CA ALA A 41 2.98 -22.75 -4.33
C ALA A 41 4.26 -23.56 -4.61
N ARG A 42 4.61 -23.78 -5.89
CA ARG A 42 5.84 -24.48 -6.30
C ARG A 42 7.11 -23.76 -5.88
N LEU A 43 7.14 -22.42 -5.92
CA LEU A 43 8.27 -21.64 -5.41
C LEU A 43 8.51 -21.87 -3.91
N HIS A 44 7.45 -22.15 -3.15
CA HIS A 44 7.52 -22.51 -1.74
C HIS A 44 7.68 -24.02 -1.50
N LEU A 45 7.95 -24.80 -2.55
CA LEU A 45 8.04 -26.26 -2.50
C LEU A 45 6.77 -26.94 -1.95
N ARG A 46 5.61 -26.29 -2.10
CA ARG A 46 4.31 -26.84 -1.69
C ARG A 46 3.60 -27.49 -2.87
N GLU A 47 2.98 -28.64 -2.61
CA GLU A 47 2.14 -29.35 -3.58
C GLU A 47 0.73 -28.76 -3.69
N PHE A 48 0.25 -28.12 -2.62
CA PHE A 48 -1.10 -27.58 -2.54
C PHE A 48 -1.09 -26.05 -2.48
N VAL A 49 -2.05 -25.47 -3.21
CA VAL A 49 -2.31 -24.03 -3.27
C VAL A 49 -3.11 -23.61 -2.04
N ASN A 50 -2.59 -22.64 -1.31
CA ASN A 50 -3.23 -22.01 -0.16
C ASN A 50 -3.87 -20.67 -0.57
N GLU A 51 -4.63 -20.07 0.34
CA GLU A 51 -5.29 -18.79 0.09
C GLU A 51 -4.29 -17.65 -0.22
N ASP A 52 -3.13 -17.66 0.45
CA ASP A 52 -2.07 -16.67 0.22
C ASP A 52 -1.55 -16.67 -1.23
N ASP A 53 -1.49 -17.84 -1.87
CA ASP A 53 -1.05 -17.98 -3.26
C ASP A 53 -2.05 -17.33 -4.21
N VAL A 54 -3.34 -17.55 -3.96
CA VAL A 54 -4.43 -16.98 -4.75
C VAL A 54 -4.47 -15.46 -4.58
N ASN A 55 -4.31 -14.96 -3.36
CA ASN A 55 -4.25 -13.53 -3.08
C ASN A 55 -3.06 -12.86 -3.77
N MET A 56 -1.89 -13.52 -3.78
CA MET A 56 -0.72 -13.02 -4.49
C MET A 56 -0.91 -13.03 -6.01
N ALA A 57 -1.43 -14.13 -6.57
CA ALA A 57 -1.70 -14.24 -7.99
C ALA A 57 -2.73 -13.21 -8.48
N LEU A 58 -3.79 -13.00 -7.70
CA LEU A 58 -4.82 -12.01 -7.98
C LEU A 58 -4.24 -10.58 -7.95
N ARG A 59 -3.38 -10.28 -6.97
CA ARG A 59 -2.67 -8.99 -6.92
C ARG A 59 -1.82 -8.76 -8.17
N VAL A 60 -0.98 -9.74 -8.56
CA VAL A 60 -0.10 -9.62 -9.74
C VAL A 60 -0.92 -9.42 -11.01
N MET A 61 -1.98 -10.21 -11.19
CA MET A 61 -2.85 -10.12 -12.36
C MET A 61 -3.58 -8.76 -12.43
N LEU A 62 -4.13 -8.30 -11.29
CA LEU A 62 -4.76 -7.00 -11.19
C LEU A 62 -3.79 -5.85 -11.46
N GLU A 63 -2.58 -5.90 -10.92
CA GLU A 63 -1.57 -4.86 -11.10
C GLU A 63 -1.16 -4.75 -12.58
N SER A 64 -1.03 -5.88 -13.28
CA SER A 64 -0.80 -5.92 -14.74
C SER A 64 -1.99 -5.42 -15.54
N PHE A 65 -3.23 -5.71 -15.14
CA PHE A 65 -4.41 -5.29 -15.89
C PHE A 65 -4.71 -3.80 -15.72
N VAL A 66 -4.54 -3.28 -14.51
CA VAL A 66 -4.80 -1.88 -14.17
C VAL A 66 -3.76 -0.97 -14.83
N SER A 67 -2.50 -1.41 -14.95
CA SER A 67 -1.43 -0.62 -15.58
C SER A 67 -1.61 -0.43 -17.10
N THR A 68 -2.34 -1.32 -17.76
CA THR A 68 -2.63 -1.21 -19.21
C THR A 68 -3.83 -0.31 -19.53
N GLN A 69 -4.54 0.20 -18.51
CA GLN A 69 -5.72 1.05 -18.71
C GLN A 69 -5.36 2.52 -18.93
N LYS A 70 -6.28 3.27 -19.56
CA LYS A 70 -6.18 4.73 -19.67
C LYS A 70 -6.00 5.36 -18.30
N PHE A 71 -5.19 6.42 -18.20
CA PHE A 71 -4.80 7.03 -16.91
C PHE A 71 -5.98 7.32 -15.95
N SER A 72 -7.08 7.89 -16.46
CA SER A 72 -8.28 8.19 -15.66
C SER A 72 -8.92 6.91 -15.10
N VAL A 73 -9.06 5.88 -15.94
CA VAL A 73 -9.61 4.57 -15.57
C VAL A 73 -8.69 3.84 -14.60
N MET A 74 -7.37 3.86 -14.86
CA MET A 74 -6.36 3.30 -13.98
C MET A 74 -6.48 3.88 -12.57
N LYS A 75 -6.62 5.21 -12.43
CA LYS A 75 -6.76 5.87 -11.12
C LYS A 75 -8.01 5.41 -10.37
N SER A 76 -9.15 5.34 -11.07
CA SER A 76 -10.41 4.83 -10.52
C SER A 76 -10.28 3.37 -10.08
N MET A 77 -9.78 2.50 -10.96
CA MET A 77 -9.59 1.08 -10.67
C MET A 77 -8.63 0.82 -9.51
N ARG A 78 -7.54 1.61 -9.38
CA ARG A 78 -6.63 1.51 -8.22
C ARG A 78 -7.33 1.81 -6.89
N GLN A 79 -8.30 2.72 -6.89
CA GLN A 79 -9.08 3.03 -5.69
C GLN A 79 -10.04 1.88 -5.37
N THR A 80 -10.82 1.42 -6.36
CA THR A 80 -11.79 0.33 -6.21
C THR A 80 -11.13 -0.99 -5.77
N PHE A 81 -10.01 -1.35 -6.40
CA PHE A 81 -9.29 -2.61 -6.12
C PHE A 81 -8.15 -2.45 -5.11
N SER A 82 -8.11 -1.34 -4.37
CA SER A 82 -7.03 -1.03 -3.40
C SER A 82 -6.81 -2.15 -2.38
N ARG A 83 -7.88 -2.84 -1.94
CA ARG A 83 -7.81 -3.99 -1.02
C ARG A 83 -6.96 -5.14 -1.58
N PHE A 84 -7.11 -5.46 -2.86
CA PHE A 84 -6.36 -6.54 -3.49
C PHE A 84 -4.93 -6.09 -3.85
N LEU A 85 -4.76 -4.84 -4.29
CA LEU A 85 -3.45 -4.29 -4.66
C LEU A 85 -2.52 -4.03 -3.48
N SER A 86 -3.07 -3.81 -2.28
CA SER A 86 -2.30 -3.59 -1.05
C SER A 86 -1.90 -4.89 -0.33
N TYR A 87 -2.37 -6.05 -0.80
CA TYR A 87 -2.08 -7.34 -0.16
C TYR A 87 -0.56 -7.63 -0.10
N ARG A 88 -0.06 -7.86 1.12
CA ARG A 88 1.38 -8.06 1.44
C ARG A 88 2.32 -7.02 0.82
N ARG A 89 1.86 -5.79 0.56
CA ARG A 89 2.79 -4.67 0.31
C ARG A 89 3.33 -4.24 1.66
N ASP A 90 4.55 -4.68 1.97
CA ASP A 90 5.29 -4.11 3.09
C ASP A 90 5.82 -2.73 2.68
N ASN A 91 5.02 -1.71 2.99
CA ASN A 91 5.41 -0.33 2.78
C ASN A 91 5.97 0.29 4.08
N GLN A 92 6.14 -0.49 5.15
CA GLN A 92 6.46 0.08 6.47
C GLN A 92 7.84 0.72 6.49
N GLU A 93 8.85 0.06 5.90
CA GLU A 93 10.20 0.60 5.79
C GLU A 93 10.27 1.87 4.92
N LEU A 94 9.50 1.89 3.84
CA LEU A 94 9.43 3.06 2.96
C LEU A 94 8.74 4.25 3.64
N LEU A 95 7.68 3.98 4.40
CA LEU A 95 6.99 4.97 5.22
C LEU A 95 7.90 5.50 6.34
N LEU A 96 8.69 4.63 6.96
CA LEU A 96 9.69 5.02 7.95
C LEU A 96 10.76 5.92 7.34
N PHE A 97 11.28 5.57 6.16
CA PHE A 97 12.25 6.39 5.44
C PHE A 97 11.69 7.79 5.15
N LEU A 98 10.46 7.88 4.63
CA LEU A 98 9.79 9.16 4.38
C LEU A 98 9.61 9.99 5.66
N LEU A 99 9.20 9.35 6.75
CA LEU A 99 9.02 10.03 8.03
C LEU A 99 10.34 10.58 8.56
N LYS A 100 11.42 9.79 8.49
CA LYS A 100 12.77 10.25 8.86
C LYS A 100 13.22 11.43 8.01
N GLN A 101 12.92 11.42 6.72
CA GLN A 101 13.24 12.55 5.83
C GLN A 101 12.48 13.82 6.23
N LEU A 102 11.17 13.73 6.50
CA LEU A 102 10.37 14.87 6.98
C LEU A 102 10.91 15.45 8.29
N VAL A 103 11.33 14.59 9.20
CA VAL A 103 11.93 14.99 10.49
C VAL A 103 13.28 15.66 10.29
N GLN A 104 14.13 15.14 9.39
CA GLN A 104 15.40 15.77 9.05
C GLN A 104 15.23 17.14 8.40
N ASP A 105 14.26 17.28 7.49
CA ASP A 105 13.91 18.56 6.86
C ASP A 105 13.51 19.59 7.95
N ARG A 106 12.72 19.17 8.95
CA ARG A 106 12.31 20.01 10.09
C ARG A 106 13.49 20.34 11.02
N LEU A 107 14.35 19.36 11.33
CA LEU A 107 15.57 19.57 12.12
C LEU A 107 16.48 20.60 11.49
N ALA A 108 16.69 20.51 10.18
CA ALA A 108 17.54 21.45 9.45
C ALA A 108 16.99 22.88 9.53
N PHE A 109 15.68 23.05 9.41
CA PHE A 109 15.03 24.35 9.56
C PHE A 109 15.17 24.93 10.97
N GLU A 110 14.88 24.14 12.00
CA GLU A 110 14.94 24.60 13.39
C GLU A 110 16.38 24.92 13.84
N ARG A 111 17.39 24.19 13.34
CA ARG A 111 18.83 24.47 13.62
C ARG A 111 19.30 25.83 13.09
N VAL A 112 18.74 26.30 11.98
CA VAL A 112 19.06 27.63 11.42
C VAL A 112 18.41 28.74 12.25
N ARG A 113 17.28 28.44 12.91
CA ARG A 113 16.47 29.42 13.64
C ARG A 113 16.83 29.53 15.13
N HIS A 114 17.22 28.43 15.77
CA HIS A 114 17.48 28.37 17.21
C HIS A 114 18.86 27.73 17.50
N ALA A 115 19.76 28.51 18.10
CA ALA A 115 21.15 28.14 18.36
C ALA A 115 21.41 27.51 19.75
N ALA A 116 20.39 27.16 20.54
CA ALA A 116 20.61 26.70 21.92
C ALA A 116 19.57 25.70 22.43
N ASN A 117 20.06 24.50 22.79
CA ASN A 117 19.59 23.60 23.86
C ASN A 117 18.09 23.61 24.21
N GLN A 118 17.24 23.13 23.31
CA GLN A 118 15.96 22.53 23.69
C GLN A 118 15.91 21.10 23.20
N GLU A 119 15.33 20.20 24.00
CA GLU A 119 14.91 18.88 23.55
C GLU A 119 14.10 19.07 22.27
N TRP A 120 14.58 18.50 21.16
CA TRP A 120 14.01 18.78 19.84
C TRP A 120 12.78 17.91 19.68
N ARG A 121 11.66 18.39 20.24
CA ARG A 121 10.35 17.78 20.03
C ARG A 121 9.83 18.23 18.67
N ILE A 122 9.98 17.34 17.69
CA ILE A 122 9.56 17.61 16.31
C ILE A 122 8.17 17.07 16.11
N GLU A 123 7.31 17.95 15.61
CA GLU A 123 5.94 17.62 15.27
C GLU A 123 5.78 17.62 13.75
N VAL A 124 5.42 16.46 13.19
CA VAL A 124 5.05 16.28 11.79
C VAL A 124 3.54 16.01 11.74
N THR A 125 2.81 16.73 10.90
CA THR A 125 1.36 16.52 10.81
C THR A 125 1.02 15.23 10.07
N GLU A 126 -0.05 14.53 10.47
CA GLU A 126 -0.53 13.33 9.76
C GLU A 126 -0.88 13.66 8.30
N GLN A 127 -1.40 14.86 8.05
CA GLN A 127 -1.75 15.33 6.71
C GLN A 127 -0.53 15.41 5.80
N GLU A 128 0.54 16.09 6.24
CA GLU A 128 1.79 16.22 5.48
C GLU A 128 2.40 14.84 5.18
N PHE A 129 2.44 13.96 6.18
CA PHE A 129 2.92 12.59 5.99
C PHE A 129 2.06 11.79 5.00
N THR A 130 0.74 11.92 5.09
CA THR A 130 -0.20 11.24 4.19
C THR A 130 -0.09 11.76 2.75
N GLU A 131 0.10 13.06 2.57
CA GLU A 131 0.31 13.66 1.24
C GLU A 131 1.60 13.15 0.59
N ARG A 132 2.70 13.07 1.36
CA ARG A 132 3.98 12.52 0.87
C ARG A 132 3.87 11.02 0.58
N ALA A 133 3.13 10.26 1.39
CA ALA A 133 2.85 8.85 1.15
C ALA A 133 1.98 8.62 -0.11
N LYS A 134 1.02 9.52 -0.40
CA LYS A 134 0.20 9.42 -1.62
C LYS A 134 1.00 9.59 -2.90
N GLN A 135 2.06 10.41 -2.90
CA GLN A 135 2.94 10.60 -4.06
C GLN A 135 3.61 9.29 -4.50
N ILE A 136 3.88 8.38 -3.55
CA ILE A 136 4.47 7.06 -3.80
C ILE A 136 3.42 5.94 -3.88
N ASN A 137 2.15 6.29 -4.13
CA ASN A 137 1.02 5.36 -4.26
C ASN A 137 0.71 4.56 -2.99
N ILE A 138 1.00 5.10 -1.81
CA ILE A 138 0.54 4.54 -0.54
C ILE A 138 -0.72 5.28 -0.11
N SER A 139 -1.85 4.56 -0.07
CA SER A 139 -3.16 5.12 0.26
C SER A 139 -3.43 5.22 1.75
N SER A 140 -2.76 4.40 2.57
CA SER A 140 -3.00 4.32 4.02
C SER A 140 -1.70 4.28 4.80
N VAL A 141 -1.54 5.25 5.71
CA VAL A 141 -0.42 5.32 6.67
C VAL A 141 -0.80 4.74 8.04
N ARG A 142 -2.09 4.49 8.29
CA ARG A 142 -2.59 4.03 9.60
C ARG A 142 -1.98 2.72 10.08
N PRO A 143 -1.82 1.68 9.24
CA PRO A 143 -1.16 0.44 9.66
C PRO A 143 0.28 0.66 10.13
N PHE A 144 0.97 1.64 9.54
CA PHE A 144 2.34 2.00 9.92
C PHE A 144 2.38 2.78 11.24
N LEU A 145 1.46 3.72 11.49
CA LEU A 145 1.39 4.46 12.76
C LEU A 145 1.16 3.55 13.98
N GLN A 146 0.57 2.37 13.76
CA GLN A 146 0.32 1.36 14.79
C GLN A 146 1.41 0.27 14.86
N SER A 147 2.35 0.24 13.91
CA SER A 147 3.33 -0.83 13.81
C SER A 147 4.42 -0.73 14.89
N ASP A 148 5.03 -1.86 15.21
CA ASP A 148 6.14 -1.91 16.15
C ASP A 148 7.39 -1.21 15.60
N LEU A 149 7.56 -1.19 14.26
CA LEU A 149 8.62 -0.46 13.58
C LEU A 149 8.53 1.06 13.84
N PHE A 150 7.33 1.63 13.90
CA PHE A 150 7.15 3.04 14.22
C PHE A 150 7.56 3.35 15.66
N LYS A 151 7.15 2.50 16.60
CA LYS A 151 7.45 2.67 18.03
C LYS A 151 8.93 2.44 18.36
N SER A 152 9.56 1.45 17.73
CA SER A 152 10.99 1.15 17.94
C SER A 152 11.91 2.30 17.55
N HIS A 153 11.46 3.16 16.64
CA HIS A 153 12.18 4.37 16.23
C HIS A 153 11.81 5.63 17.04
N HIS A 154 11.18 5.48 18.22
CA HIS A 154 10.85 6.59 19.13
C HIS A 154 9.92 7.63 18.49
N PHE A 155 8.99 7.18 17.65
CA PHE A 155 7.88 8.00 17.18
C PHE A 155 6.63 7.74 18.02
N VAL A 156 5.89 8.81 18.31
CA VAL A 156 4.62 8.75 19.03
C VAL A 156 3.54 9.42 18.19
N TYR A 157 2.43 8.72 17.95
CA TYR A 157 1.30 9.28 17.22
C TYR A 157 0.22 9.78 18.19
N ASP A 158 -0.09 11.07 18.13
CA ASP A 158 -1.18 11.68 18.87
C ASP A 158 -2.43 11.74 17.96
N ALA A 159 -3.40 10.85 18.24
CA ALA A 159 -4.64 10.75 17.47
C ALA A 159 -5.60 11.95 17.67
N ILE A 160 -5.46 12.69 18.77
CA ILE A 160 -6.32 13.86 19.08
C ILE A 160 -5.85 15.05 18.25
N ARG A 161 -4.53 15.29 18.25
CA ARG A 161 -3.91 16.39 17.53
C ARG A 161 -3.58 16.06 16.07
N LYS A 162 -3.64 14.78 15.68
CA LYS A 162 -3.22 14.26 14.36
C LYS A 162 -1.79 14.64 14.02
N VAL A 163 -0.89 14.48 14.99
CA VAL A 163 0.53 14.77 14.83
C VAL A 163 1.38 13.56 15.22
N ILE A 164 2.47 13.39 14.49
CA ILE A 164 3.54 12.46 14.77
C ILE A 164 4.62 13.24 15.48
N VAL A 165 4.92 12.85 16.71
CA VAL A 165 5.91 13.47 17.57
C VAL A 165 7.16 12.59 17.55
N HIS A 166 8.30 13.22 17.30
CA HIS A 166 9.61 12.61 17.49
C HIS A 166 10.39 13.39 18.52
N THR A 167 10.92 12.69 19.52
CA THR A 167 11.78 13.29 20.53
C THR A 167 13.20 12.84 20.24
N VAL A 168 14.06 13.81 19.91
CA VAL A 168 15.51 13.64 19.67
C VAL A 168 16.30 14.12 20.87
#